data_AF-A0A7S3UUS0-F1
#
_entry.id   AF-A0A7S3UUS0-F1
#
_cell.length_a   1.000
_cell.length_b   1.000
_cell.length_c   1.000
_cell.angle_alpha   90.00
_cell.angle_beta   90.00
_cell.angle_gamma   90.00
#
_symmetry.space_group_name_H-M   'P 1'
#
loop_
_entity.id
_entity.type
_entity.pdbx_description
1 polymer ?
#
loop_
_entity_poly.entity_id
_entity_poly.type
_entity_poly.pdbx_seq_one_letter_code
_entity_poly.pdbx_strand_id
1 'polypeptide(L)'
;LPRSPFPPAPCRAALRPPPRRSIDTWSVCTCLYELFTGHVMFTGRTNNDMLRLIQEVKAAFPKKLLKRHLAAYEELQLDPHFEEQSLRFRHIEADPVSGRPMVKLVDYTPGKPPTELKGALLAAKSGTDDKRLVLELADLLEKGLAVDPAQRLSAGEAAAHPFLRHHEKGGGGGGHKKRHHA
;
A
#
# COMPACT_ATOMS: atom_id res chain seq x y z
N LEU A 1 40.16 -6.65 -43.16
CA LEU A 1 40.14 -7.33 -41.83
C LEU A 1 41.17 -6.64 -40.93
N PRO A 2 40.97 -6.49 -39.61
CA PRO A 2 39.88 -5.72 -38.98
C PRO A 2 40.31 -4.95 -37.68
N ARG A 3 39.31 -4.26 -37.09
CA ARG A 3 39.08 -3.92 -35.65
C ARG A 3 39.52 -2.56 -35.09
N SER A 4 38.51 -1.69 -35.08
CA SER A 4 38.12 -0.64 -34.13
C SER A 4 38.65 -0.77 -32.69
N PRO A 5 38.85 0.37 -32.00
CA PRO A 5 38.61 0.49 -30.58
C PRO A 5 37.30 1.27 -30.32
N PHE A 6 36.32 0.53 -29.81
CA PHE A 6 35.21 0.88 -28.92
C PHE A 6 34.64 2.32 -28.88
N PRO A 7 33.30 2.49 -29.01
CA PRO A 7 32.62 3.76 -28.79
C PRO A 7 32.57 4.14 -27.28
N PRO A 8 32.35 5.42 -26.95
CA PRO A 8 32.18 5.85 -25.57
C PRO A 8 30.98 5.13 -24.94
N ALA A 9 31.19 4.56 -23.76
CA ALA A 9 30.16 3.86 -23.00
C ALA A 9 28.92 4.74 -22.83
N PRO A 10 27.70 4.21 -23.04
CA PRO A 10 26.50 4.97 -22.75
C PRO A 10 26.47 5.24 -21.24
N CYS A 11 26.29 6.51 -20.87
CA CYS A 11 25.86 6.91 -19.54
C CYS A 11 24.72 5.97 -19.12
N ARG A 12 25.03 5.03 -18.22
CA ARG A 12 24.05 4.14 -17.60
C ARG A 12 23.11 5.00 -16.78
N ALA A 13 22.07 5.51 -17.43
CA ALA A 13 20.81 5.92 -16.83
C ALA A 13 20.08 4.67 -16.27
N ALA A 14 20.74 3.96 -15.35
CA ALA A 14 20.30 2.68 -14.82
C ALA A 14 20.44 2.62 -13.30
N LEU A 15 20.25 3.74 -12.61
CA LEU A 15 19.97 3.74 -11.19
C LEU A 15 18.57 4.30 -10.97
N ARG A 16 17.55 3.55 -11.42
CA ARG A 16 16.25 3.65 -10.74
C ARG A 16 16.52 3.13 -9.33
N PRO A 17 16.47 3.97 -8.28
CA PRO A 17 16.60 3.46 -6.92
C PRO A 17 15.52 2.39 -6.71
N PRO A 18 15.80 1.33 -5.95
CA PRO A 18 14.81 0.29 -5.67
C PRO A 18 13.51 0.93 -5.14
N PRO A 19 12.36 0.22 -5.21
CA PRO A 19 11.05 0.71 -4.78
C PRO A 19 10.96 1.06 -3.28
N ARG A 20 12.07 1.32 -2.58
CA ARG A 20 12.16 1.85 -1.22
C ARG A 20 11.23 3.04 -0.98
N ARG A 21 10.94 3.87 -2.00
CA ARG A 21 9.98 4.97 -1.84
C ARG A 21 8.52 4.53 -1.77
N SER A 22 8.17 3.39 -2.35
CA SER A 22 6.77 2.93 -2.34
C SER A 22 6.38 2.33 -0.99
N ILE A 23 7.33 1.79 -0.21
CA ILE A 23 7.04 1.35 1.16
C ILE A 23 6.73 2.54 2.08
N ASP A 24 7.37 3.70 1.86
CA ASP A 24 7.06 4.92 2.59
C ASP A 24 5.61 5.37 2.30
N THR A 25 5.17 5.35 1.03
CA THR A 25 3.78 5.66 0.68
C THR A 25 2.79 4.73 1.40
N TRP A 26 3.07 3.42 1.43
CA TRP A 26 2.19 2.46 2.12
C TRP A 26 2.07 2.79 3.60
N SER A 27 3.21 3.04 4.26
CA SER A 27 3.28 3.34 5.69
C SER A 27 2.51 4.62 6.02
N VAL A 28 2.64 5.67 5.19
CA VAL A 28 1.90 6.92 5.34
C VAL A 28 0.39 6.68 5.16
N CYS A 29 -0.03 5.90 4.17
CA CYS A 29 -1.45 5.59 3.96
C CYS A 29 -2.06 4.79 5.11
N THR A 30 -1.34 3.83 5.69
CA THR A 30 -1.82 3.14 6.90
C THR A 30 -1.96 4.08 8.10
N CYS A 31 -1.03 5.04 8.25
CA CYS A 31 -1.13 6.06 9.29
C CYS A 31 -2.33 7.00 9.05
N LEU A 32 -2.57 7.42 7.80
CA LEU A 32 -3.72 8.27 7.46
C LEU A 32 -5.06 7.59 7.75
N TYR A 33 -5.15 6.28 7.47
CA TYR A 33 -6.33 5.49 7.84
C TYR A 33 -6.54 5.47 9.35
N GLU A 34 -5.47 5.24 10.12
CA GLU A 34 -5.53 5.20 11.59
C GLU A 34 -5.91 6.57 12.17
N LEU A 35 -5.35 7.66 11.64
CA LEU A 35 -5.70 9.02 12.06
C LEU A 35 -7.16 9.36 11.83
N PHE A 36 -7.76 8.88 10.73
CA PHE A 36 -9.16 9.17 10.41
C PHE A 36 -10.13 8.27 11.18
N THR A 37 -9.82 6.98 11.31
CA THR A 37 -10.72 5.98 11.93
C THR A 37 -10.49 5.77 13.42
N GLY A 38 -9.36 6.21 13.95
CA GLY A 38 -8.88 5.91 15.30
C GLY A 38 -8.45 4.45 15.50
N HIS A 39 -8.42 3.64 14.42
CA HIS A 39 -8.14 2.20 14.49
C HIS A 39 -6.95 1.83 13.60
N VAL A 40 -6.06 1.00 14.13
CA VAL A 40 -4.93 0.46 13.38
C VAL A 40 -5.46 -0.48 12.28
N MET A 41 -5.10 -0.20 11.03
CA MET A 41 -5.59 -0.93 9.86
C MET A 41 -5.22 -2.43 9.86
N PHE A 42 -3.99 -2.73 10.27
CA PHE A 42 -3.43 -4.08 10.25
C PHE A 42 -2.75 -4.39 11.57
N THR A 43 -3.39 -5.19 12.42
CA THR A 43 -2.91 -5.57 13.76
C THR A 43 -2.32 -6.99 13.78
N GLY A 44 -1.48 -7.31 12.79
CA GLY A 44 -0.83 -8.63 12.70
C GLY A 44 0.27 -8.78 13.75
N ARG A 45 0.35 -9.95 14.39
CA ARG A 45 1.40 -10.26 15.38
C ARG A 45 2.63 -10.89 14.74
N THR A 46 2.44 -11.53 13.59
CA THR A 46 3.50 -12.12 12.77
C THR A 46 3.41 -11.62 11.34
N ASN A 47 4.47 -11.80 10.55
CA ASN A 47 4.44 -11.50 9.11
C ASN A 47 3.34 -12.28 8.39
N ASN A 48 3.03 -13.48 8.86
CA ASN A 48 1.96 -14.30 8.31
C ASN A 48 0.58 -13.68 8.59
N ASP A 49 0.33 -13.24 9.83
CA ASP A 49 -0.90 -12.53 10.19
C ASP A 49 -1.05 -11.23 9.39
N MET A 50 0.05 -10.48 9.21
CA MET A 50 0.05 -9.27 8.40
C MET A 50 -0.35 -9.56 6.94
N LEU A 51 0.23 -10.60 6.33
CA LEU A 51 -0.13 -11.00 4.96
C LEU A 51 -1.57 -11.48 4.84
N ARG A 52 -2.12 -12.10 5.89
CA ARG A 52 -3.54 -12.46 5.98
C ARG A 52 -4.41 -11.22 5.97
N LEU A 53 -4.18 -10.29 6.91
CA LEU A 53 -4.97 -9.06 7.04
C LEU A 53 -4.91 -8.20 5.77
N ILE A 54 -3.75 -8.15 5.11
CA ILE A 54 -3.62 -7.45 3.83
C ILE A 54 -4.47 -8.13 2.75
N GLN A 55 -4.48 -9.46 2.67
CA GLN A 55 -5.32 -10.19 1.70
C GLN A 55 -6.82 -10.06 2.01
N GLU A 56 -7.22 -9.92 3.27
CA GLU A 56 -8.61 -9.65 3.65
C GLU A 56 -9.08 -8.27 3.14
N VAL A 57 -8.20 -7.26 3.13
CA VAL A 57 -8.55 -5.90 2.68
C VAL A 57 -8.33 -5.66 1.19
N LYS A 58 -7.31 -6.26 0.57
CA LYS A 58 -6.93 -6.00 -0.83
C LYS A 58 -7.24 -7.16 -1.79
N ALA A 59 -7.80 -8.25 -1.28
CA ALA A 59 -7.98 -9.52 -1.98
C ALA A 59 -6.66 -10.25 -2.31
N ALA A 60 -6.76 -11.31 -3.11
CA ALA A 60 -5.64 -12.18 -3.45
C ALA A 60 -4.51 -11.42 -4.17
N PHE A 61 -3.28 -11.77 -3.84
CA PHE A 61 -2.11 -11.13 -4.44
C PHE A 61 -1.93 -11.51 -5.92
N PRO A 62 -1.44 -10.58 -6.77
CA PRO A 62 -1.15 -10.90 -8.15
C PRO A 62 -0.13 -12.02 -8.28
N LYS A 63 -0.37 -12.98 -9.18
CA LYS A 63 0.54 -14.13 -9.42
C LYS A 63 1.98 -13.70 -9.71
N LYS A 64 2.16 -12.56 -10.38
CA LYS A 64 3.50 -11.98 -10.65
C LYS A 64 4.25 -11.65 -9.36
N LEU A 65 3.56 -11.11 -8.35
CA LEU A 65 4.15 -10.79 -7.06
C LEU A 65 4.49 -12.07 -6.28
N LEU A 66 3.58 -13.05 -6.30
CA LEU A 66 3.80 -14.34 -5.63
C LEU A 66 5.01 -15.09 -6.19
N LYS A 67 5.22 -15.08 -7.51
CA LYS A 67 6.43 -15.68 -8.11
C LYS A 67 7.72 -15.00 -7.66
N ARG A 68 7.71 -13.67 -7.53
CA ARG A 68 8.88 -12.91 -7.02
C ARG A 68 9.13 -13.21 -5.55
N HIS A 69 8.08 -13.37 -4.76
CA HIS A 69 8.15 -13.80 -3.37
C HIS A 69 8.81 -15.18 -3.26
N LEU A 70 8.34 -16.17 -4.03
CA LEU A 70 8.90 -17.53 -4.02
C LEU A 70 10.40 -17.52 -4.36
N ALA A 71 10.78 -16.84 -5.45
CA ALA A 71 12.18 -16.71 -5.84
C ALA A 71 13.05 -16.04 -4.75
N ALA A 72 12.56 -14.97 -4.12
CA ALA A 72 13.29 -14.29 -3.06
C ALA A 72 13.45 -15.17 -1.80
N TYR A 73 12.44 -15.96 -1.45
CA TYR A 73 12.51 -16.87 -0.30
C TYR A 73 13.42 -18.07 -0.56
N GLU A 74 13.44 -18.57 -1.80
CA GLU A 74 14.41 -19.59 -2.24
C GLU A 74 15.85 -19.07 -2.13
N GLU A 75 16.13 -17.86 -2.63
CA GLU A 75 17.45 -17.22 -2.51
C GLU A 75 17.88 -17.02 -1.04
N LEU A 76 16.93 -16.70 -0.16
CA LEU A 76 17.18 -16.49 1.26
C LEU A 76 17.17 -17.78 2.09
N GLN A 77 16.90 -18.94 1.47
CA GLN A 77 16.75 -20.25 2.14
C GLN A 77 15.71 -20.23 3.28
N LEU A 78 14.59 -19.53 3.05
CA LEU A 78 13.49 -19.41 4.01
C LEU A 78 12.24 -20.14 3.50
N ASP A 79 11.43 -20.63 4.44
CA ASP A 79 10.13 -21.22 4.12
C ASP A 79 9.17 -20.19 3.52
N PRO A 80 8.68 -20.39 2.28
CA PRO A 80 7.76 -19.44 1.66
C PRO A 80 6.38 -19.48 2.33
N HIS A 81 5.76 -18.31 2.40
CA HIS A 81 4.38 -18.14 2.89
C HIS A 81 3.30 -18.58 1.88
N PHE A 82 3.69 -18.96 0.66
CA PHE A 82 2.77 -19.42 -0.39
C PHE A 82 3.22 -20.78 -0.90
N GLU A 83 2.27 -21.63 -1.29
CA GLU A 83 2.53 -22.93 -1.91
C GLU A 83 2.97 -22.72 -3.37
N GLU A 84 4.02 -23.43 -3.80
CA GLU A 84 4.63 -23.22 -5.12
C GLU A 84 3.71 -23.59 -6.28
N GLN A 85 3.01 -24.73 -6.19
CA GLN A 85 2.15 -25.20 -7.28
C GLN A 85 0.80 -24.47 -7.34
N SER A 86 0.17 -24.25 -6.18
CA SER A 86 -1.20 -23.72 -6.10
C SER A 86 -1.27 -22.20 -5.91
N LEU A 87 -0.15 -21.57 -5.50
CA LEU A 87 -0.08 -20.17 -5.08
C LEU A 87 -1.03 -19.82 -3.92
N ARG A 88 -1.49 -20.82 -3.17
CA ARG A 88 -2.33 -20.63 -1.99
C ARG A 88 -1.53 -20.13 -0.81
N PHE A 89 -2.16 -19.32 0.03
CA PHE A 89 -1.54 -18.77 1.21
C PHE A 89 -1.46 -19.81 2.33
N ARG A 90 -0.26 -20.00 2.89
CA ARG A 90 0.00 -20.87 4.05
C ARG A 90 -0.22 -20.05 5.32
N HIS A 91 -1.43 -20.07 5.85
CA HIS A 91 -1.75 -19.39 7.11
C HIS A 91 -1.28 -20.22 8.30
N ILE A 92 -0.44 -19.66 9.16
CA ILE A 92 0.13 -20.33 10.34
C ILE A 92 -0.69 -19.89 11.55
N GLU A 93 -1.52 -20.77 12.08
CA GLU A 93 -2.31 -20.55 13.30
C GLU A 93 -1.73 -21.34 14.47
N ALA A 94 -1.91 -20.84 15.69
CA ALA A 94 -1.72 -21.69 16.87
C ALA A 94 -2.94 -22.63 16.98
N ASP A 95 -2.69 -23.92 17.06
CA ASP A 95 -3.73 -24.91 17.31
C ASP A 95 -4.40 -24.62 18.67
N PRO A 96 -5.75 -24.54 18.73
CA PRO A 96 -6.46 -24.07 19.92
C PRO A 96 -6.35 -25.04 21.12
N VAL A 97 -5.95 -26.28 20.89
CA VAL A 97 -5.86 -27.32 21.94
C VAL A 97 -4.40 -27.52 22.38
N SER A 98 -3.47 -27.56 21.42
CA SER A 98 -2.06 -27.88 21.68
C SER A 98 -1.14 -26.66 21.71
N GLY A 99 -1.61 -25.49 21.26
CA GLY A 99 -0.82 -24.25 21.15
C GLY A 99 0.31 -24.32 20.11
N ARG A 100 0.42 -25.42 19.36
CA ARG A 100 1.48 -25.63 18.37
C ARG A 100 1.14 -24.92 17.06
N PRO A 101 2.14 -24.44 16.29
CA PRO A 101 1.89 -23.86 14.98
C PRO A 101 1.33 -24.94 14.02
N MET A 102 0.18 -24.65 13.41
CA MET A 102 -0.48 -25.45 12.40
C MET A 102 -0.64 -24.62 11.13
N VAL A 103 -0.33 -25.22 9.98
CA VAL A 103 -0.48 -24.58 8.67
C VAL A 103 -1.85 -24.92 8.09
N LYS A 104 -2.66 -23.90 7.79
CA LYS A 104 -3.89 -23.99 7.01
C LYS A 104 -3.68 -23.34 5.65
N LEU A 105 -4.04 -24.05 4.59
CA LEU A 105 -4.06 -23.48 3.25
C LEU A 105 -5.35 -22.69 3.07
N VAL A 106 -5.21 -21.39 2.82
CA VAL A 106 -6.34 -20.48 2.67
C VAL A 106 -6.50 -20.11 1.20
N ASP A 107 -7.68 -20.41 0.67
CA ASP A 107 -8.11 -19.96 -0.65
C ASP A 107 -8.77 -18.59 -0.53
N TYR A 108 -8.07 -17.54 -0.95
CA TYR A 108 -8.68 -16.22 -1.14
C TYR A 108 -9.39 -16.20 -2.49
N THR A 109 -10.64 -16.64 -2.49
CA THR A 109 -11.51 -16.58 -3.68
C THR A 109 -11.85 -15.11 -3.96
N PRO A 110 -11.72 -14.61 -5.22
CA PRO A 110 -12.20 -13.30 -5.61
C PRO A 110 -13.74 -13.31 -5.58
N GLY A 111 -14.33 -13.01 -4.41
CA GLY A 111 -15.77 -13.16 -4.21
C GLY A 111 -16.28 -12.78 -2.82
N LYS A 112 -15.43 -12.83 -1.77
CA LYS A 112 -15.69 -11.99 -0.59
C LYS A 112 -15.39 -10.54 -1.00
N PRO A 113 -16.33 -9.60 -0.84
CA PRO A 113 -15.99 -8.20 -1.05
C PRO A 113 -14.86 -7.90 -0.08
N PRO A 114 -13.69 -7.45 -0.56
CA PRO A 114 -12.68 -6.91 0.34
C PRO A 114 -13.39 -5.87 1.21
N THR A 115 -13.06 -5.78 2.50
CA THR A 115 -13.63 -4.74 3.37
C THR A 115 -13.53 -3.42 2.63
N GLU A 116 -14.66 -2.89 2.15
CA GLU A 116 -14.65 -1.73 1.28
C GLU A 116 -14.09 -0.58 2.10
N LEU A 117 -12.87 -0.15 1.77
CA LEU A 117 -12.16 0.88 2.52
C LEU A 117 -13.03 2.14 2.62
N LYS A 118 -13.69 2.46 1.51
CA LYS A 118 -14.72 3.49 1.41
C LYS A 118 -15.85 3.32 2.42
N GLY A 119 -16.39 2.11 2.58
CA GLY A 119 -17.45 1.81 3.54
C GLY A 119 -16.99 2.00 4.98
N ALA A 120 -15.79 1.52 5.31
CA ALA A 120 -15.20 1.70 6.64
C ALA A 120 -14.99 3.19 6.98
N LEU A 121 -14.47 3.98 6.03
CA LEU A 121 -14.28 5.42 6.21
C LEU A 121 -15.62 6.16 6.34
N LEU A 122 -16.61 5.81 5.52
CA LEU A 122 -17.94 6.43 5.61
C LEU A 122 -18.67 6.08 6.91
N ALA A 123 -18.40 4.92 7.50
CA ALA A 123 -18.93 4.53 8.81
C ALA A 123 -18.20 5.25 9.96
N ALA A 124 -16.90 5.49 9.81
CA ALA A 124 -16.07 6.18 10.81
C ALA A 124 -16.25 7.71 10.81
N LYS A 125 -16.85 8.29 9.76
CA LYS A 125 -17.02 9.74 9.65
C LYS A 125 -17.86 10.30 10.80
N SER A 126 -17.49 11.47 11.29
CA SER A 126 -18.31 12.29 12.18
C SER A 126 -19.43 13.01 11.41
N GLY A 127 -20.38 13.59 12.13
CA GLY A 127 -21.42 14.47 11.55
C GLY A 127 -20.85 15.75 10.93
N THR A 128 -19.66 16.16 11.36
CA THR A 128 -18.96 17.37 10.90
C THR A 128 -18.09 17.16 9.65
N ASP A 129 -17.81 15.91 9.29
CA ASP A 129 -16.90 15.61 8.18
C ASP A 129 -17.59 15.74 6.83
N ASP A 130 -16.95 16.45 5.90
CA ASP A 130 -17.43 16.56 4.53
C ASP A 130 -17.31 15.20 3.82
N LYS A 131 -18.47 14.63 3.47
CA LYS A 131 -18.57 13.36 2.74
C LYS A 131 -17.69 13.36 1.49
N ARG A 132 -17.54 14.48 0.79
CA ARG A 132 -16.67 14.59 -0.39
C ARG A 132 -15.20 14.38 -0.02
N LEU A 133 -14.72 15.00 1.04
CA LEU A 133 -13.34 14.82 1.50
C LEU A 133 -13.07 13.38 1.95
N VAL A 134 -14.05 12.74 2.60
CA VAL A 134 -13.94 11.31 2.97
C VAL A 134 -13.84 10.41 1.75
N LEU A 135 -14.58 10.71 0.68
CA LEU A 135 -14.49 9.98 -0.58
C LEU A 135 -13.15 10.21 -1.30
N GLU A 136 -12.62 11.44 -1.26
CA GLU A 136 -11.30 11.77 -1.81
C GLU A 136 -10.18 11.10 -0.98
N LEU A 137 -10.33 10.97 0.34
CA LEU A 137 -9.42 10.20 1.20
C LEU A 137 -9.46 8.71 0.83
N ALA A 138 -10.65 8.14 0.63
CA ALA A 138 -10.81 6.75 0.24
C ALA A 138 -10.05 6.43 -1.06
N ASP A 139 -10.20 7.27 -2.08
CA ASP A 139 -9.50 7.13 -3.37
C ASP A 139 -7.97 7.25 -3.23
N LEU A 140 -7.49 8.19 -2.39
CA LEU A 140 -6.07 8.32 -2.09
C LEU A 140 -5.51 7.04 -1.44
N LEU A 141 -6.21 6.51 -0.44
CA LEU A 141 -5.80 5.30 0.27
C LEU A 141 -5.88 4.05 -0.62
N GLU A 142 -6.89 3.92 -1.47
CA GLU A 142 -7.00 2.79 -2.39
C GLU A 142 -5.79 2.69 -3.34
N LYS A 143 -5.35 3.83 -3.87
CA LYS A 143 -4.17 3.96 -4.76
C LYS A 143 -2.85 3.83 -3.99
N GLY A 144 -2.76 4.40 -2.80
CA GLY A 144 -1.56 4.35 -1.95
C GLY A 144 -1.33 2.99 -1.28
N LEU A 145 -2.40 2.22 -1.07
CA LEU A 145 -2.36 0.85 -0.52
C LEU A 145 -2.48 -0.20 -1.63
N ALA A 146 -2.05 0.10 -2.86
CA ALA A 146 -1.91 -0.93 -3.88
C ALA A 146 -0.85 -1.97 -3.44
N VAL A 147 -1.20 -3.25 -3.52
CA VAL A 147 -0.30 -4.34 -3.14
C VAL A 147 0.95 -4.32 -4.01
N ASP A 148 0.79 -4.23 -5.33
CA ASP A 148 1.90 -4.14 -6.26
C ASP A 148 2.61 -2.78 -6.10
N PRO A 149 3.88 -2.74 -5.68
CA PRO A 149 4.65 -1.52 -5.58
C PRO A 149 4.71 -0.71 -6.88
N ALA A 150 4.59 -1.36 -8.04
CA ALA A 150 4.64 -0.72 -9.35
C ALA A 150 3.31 -0.08 -9.75
N GLN A 151 2.20 -0.44 -9.10
CA GLN A 151 0.87 0.15 -9.30
C GLN A 151 0.51 1.14 -8.18
N ARG A 152 1.38 1.27 -7.18
CA ARG A 152 1.19 2.16 -6.03
C ARG A 152 1.46 3.59 -6.43
N LEU A 153 0.62 4.49 -5.91
CA LEU A 153 0.78 5.93 -6.06
C LEU A 153 2.19 6.37 -5.61
N SER A 154 2.87 7.18 -6.42
CA SER A 154 4.13 7.79 -6.02
C SER A 154 3.90 8.96 -5.07
N ALA A 155 4.92 9.35 -4.30
CA ALA A 155 4.83 10.49 -3.38
C ALA A 155 4.44 11.81 -4.09
N GLY A 156 4.94 12.03 -5.31
CA GLY A 156 4.59 13.22 -6.10
C GLY A 156 3.13 13.22 -6.55
N GLU A 157 2.61 12.07 -6.99
CA GLU A 157 1.20 11.93 -7.37
C GLU A 157 0.27 12.01 -6.16
N ALA A 158 0.71 11.50 -5.00
CA ALA A 158 0.00 11.65 -3.73
C ALA A 158 -0.13 13.13 -3.34
N ALA A 159 0.96 13.90 -3.41
CA ALA A 159 0.93 15.34 -3.14
C ALA A 159 0.01 16.11 -4.11
N ALA A 160 -0.10 15.66 -5.36
CA ALA A 160 -1.00 16.25 -6.34
C ALA A 160 -2.47 15.81 -6.20
N HIS A 161 -2.80 14.92 -5.25
CA HIS A 161 -4.14 14.38 -5.10
C HIS A 161 -5.15 15.46 -4.67
N PRO A 162 -6.40 15.46 -5.19
CA PRO A 162 -7.44 16.44 -4.82
C PRO A 162 -7.62 16.59 -3.30
N PHE A 163 -7.56 15.48 -2.58
CA PHE A 163 -7.63 15.45 -1.11
C PHE A 163 -6.64 16.41 -0.43
N LEU A 164 -5.37 16.41 -0.88
CA LEU A 164 -4.33 17.29 -0.33
C LEU A 164 -4.35 18.69 -0.95
N ARG A 165 -4.68 18.81 -2.24
CA ARG A 165 -4.74 20.10 -2.94
C ARG A 165 -5.88 20.99 -2.48
N HIS A 166 -7.02 20.43 -2.07
CA HIS A 166 -8.12 21.21 -1.52
C HIS A 166 -7.73 21.88 -0.20
N HIS A 167 -6.84 21.27 0.59
CA HIS A 167 -6.35 21.83 1.85
C HIS A 167 -5.39 23.01 1.64
N GLU A 168 -4.60 23.03 0.57
CA GLU A 168 -3.69 24.16 0.28
C GLU A 168 -4.43 25.46 -0.08
N LYS A 169 -5.60 25.37 -0.74
CA LYS A 169 -6.37 26.57 -1.10
C LYS A 169 -7.15 27.19 0.07
N GLY A 170 -7.25 26.52 1.21
CA GLY A 170 -7.93 27.02 2.41
C GLY A 170 -7.07 27.90 3.33
N GLY A 171 -5.76 27.98 3.12
CA GLY A 171 -4.81 28.68 4.00
C GLY A 171 -4.34 30.08 3.55
N GLY A 172 -4.81 30.58 2.40
CA GLY A 172 -4.28 31.81 1.77
C GLY A 172 -5.23 33.00 1.82
N GLY A 173 -5.72 33.39 3.00
CA GLY A 173 -6.71 34.46 3.19
C GLY A 173 -6.20 35.68 3.97
N GLY A 174 -4.91 36.03 3.89
CA GLY A 174 -4.36 37.24 4.51
C GLY A 174 -4.47 38.47 3.60
N GLY A 175 -5.64 39.12 3.60
CA GLY A 175 -5.88 40.33 2.80
C GLY A 175 -4.98 41.50 3.19
N HIS A 176 -4.07 41.90 2.29
CA HIS A 176 -3.40 43.20 2.34
C HIS A 176 -4.43 44.31 2.03
N LYS A 177 -5.13 44.82 3.05
CA LYS A 177 -5.81 46.11 2.96
C LYS A 177 -4.74 47.21 2.90
N LYS A 178 -4.45 47.71 1.69
CA LYS A 178 -3.73 48.98 1.52
C LYS A 178 -4.57 50.07 2.18
N ARG A 179 -4.09 50.59 3.32
CA ARG A 179 -4.59 51.82 3.91
C ARG A 179 -4.20 52.97 2.98
N HIS A 180 -5.19 53.56 2.31
CA HIS A 180 -5.08 54.92 1.80
C HIS A 180 -4.97 55.86 3.01
N HIS A 181 -3.90 56.64 3.08
CA HIS A 181 -3.90 57.88 3.83
C HIS A 181 -3.81 59.03 2.83
N ALA A 182 -4.77 59.95 2.99
CA ALA A 182 -4.81 61.27 2.40
C ALA A 182 -3.65 62.14 2.89
#